data_AF-A0A1H8YE78-F1
#
_entry.id   AF-A0A1H8YE78-F1
#
_cell.length_a   1.000
_cell.length_b   1.000
_cell.length_c   1.000
_cell.angle_alpha   90.00
_cell.angle_beta   90.00
_cell.angle_gamma   90.00
#
_symmetry.space_group_name_H-M   'P 1'
#
loop_
_entity.id
_entity.type
_entity.pdbx_description
1 polymer ?
#
loop_
_entity_poly.entity_id
_entity_poly.type
_entity_poly.pdbx_seq_one_letter_code
_entity_poly.pdbx_strand_id
1 'polypeptide(L)'
;MTTFDEREQAFERQFVHEEDIRFQERTRRNRLLARWACERMALGPDAASYFTDTFVAQTVPLDDEALLARLAMELAAAGTDEPVSVLRREMQRCAGLARAESRVGLALDQGSSP
;
A
#
# COMPACT_ATOMS: atom_id res chain seq x y z
N MET A 1 -23.11 1.92 33.30
CA MET A 1 -21.90 1.83 32.47
C MET A 1 -20.72 1.89 33.40
N THR A 2 -19.85 0.89 33.37
CA THR A 2 -18.70 0.80 34.27
C THR A 2 -17.43 1.26 33.57
N THR A 3 -16.43 1.72 34.34
CA THR A 3 -15.12 2.16 33.83
C THR A 3 -14.37 1.06 33.06
N PHE A 4 -14.74 -0.22 33.24
CA PHE A 4 -14.18 -1.34 32.48
C PHE A 4 -14.75 -1.38 31.06
N ASP A 5 -16.07 -1.23 30.91
CA ASP A 5 -16.75 -1.17 29.61
C ASP A 5 -16.24 0.00 28.74
N GLU A 6 -15.93 1.14 29.37
CA GLU A 6 -15.39 2.33 28.68
C GLU A 6 -13.97 2.11 28.14
N ARG A 7 -13.15 1.35 28.87
CA ARG A 7 -11.78 1.02 28.43
C ARG A 7 -11.79 0.00 27.31
N GLU A 8 -12.62 -1.02 27.40
CA GLU A 8 -12.79 -2.03 26.34
C GLU A 8 -13.19 -1.38 25.01
N GLN A 9 -14.21 -0.52 25.02
CA GLN A 9 -14.64 0.21 23.83
C GLN A 9 -13.60 1.21 23.29
N ALA A 10 -12.71 1.73 24.15
CA ALA A 10 -11.62 2.58 23.71
C ALA A 10 -10.52 1.79 22.98
N PHE A 11 -10.19 0.59 23.49
CA PHE A 11 -9.23 -0.30 22.85
C PHE A 11 -9.72 -0.84 21.51
N GLU A 12 -10.99 -1.24 21.40
CA GLU A 12 -11.57 -1.68 20.12
C GLU A 12 -11.55 -0.57 19.07
N ARG A 13 -11.96 0.65 19.45
CA ARG A 13 -11.93 1.82 18.55
C ARG A 13 -10.52 2.16 18.10
N GLN A 14 -9.55 2.12 18.99
CA GLN A 14 -8.14 2.36 18.64
C GLN A 14 -7.62 1.28 17.69
N PHE A 15 -7.93 0.01 17.97
CA PHE A 15 -7.48 -1.10 17.13
C PHE A 15 -8.03 -1.00 15.70
N VAL A 16 -9.33 -0.75 15.54
CA VAL A 16 -9.95 -0.56 14.22
C VAL A 16 -9.30 0.60 13.48
N HIS A 17 -9.07 1.73 14.16
CA HIS A 17 -8.43 2.89 13.55
C HIS A 17 -6.99 2.61 13.10
N GLU A 18 -6.20 1.90 13.92
CA GLU A 18 -4.83 1.52 13.56
C GLU A 18 -4.79 0.54 12.38
N GLU A 19 -5.70 -0.43 12.34
CA GLU A 19 -5.86 -1.36 11.22
C GLU A 19 -6.23 -0.62 9.92
N ASP A 20 -7.16 0.34 9.99
CA ASP A 20 -7.56 1.17 8.84
C ASP A 20 -6.38 1.98 8.29
N ILE A 21 -5.60 2.62 9.18
CA ILE A 21 -4.40 3.36 8.77
C ILE A 21 -3.40 2.42 8.08
N ARG A 22 -3.11 1.25 8.68
CA ARG A 22 -2.19 0.26 8.11
C ARG A 22 -2.70 -0.28 6.77
N PHE A 23 -4.00 -0.48 6.63
CA PHE A 23 -4.63 -0.91 5.39
C PHE A 23 -4.47 0.15 4.29
N GLN A 24 -4.73 1.42 4.61
CA GLN A 24 -4.56 2.53 3.67
C GLN A 24 -3.10 2.70 3.26
N GLU A 25 -2.16 2.62 4.20
CA GLU A 25 -0.72 2.71 3.91
C GLU A 25 -0.26 1.58 2.98
N ARG A 26 -0.65 0.33 3.24
CA ARG A 26 -0.36 -0.83 2.38
C ARG A 26 -0.94 -0.64 0.98
N THR A 27 -2.21 -0.25 0.90
CA THR A 27 -2.90 -0.01 -0.38
C THR A 27 -2.18 1.04 -1.22
N ARG A 28 -1.78 2.17 -0.61
CA ARG A 28 -1.04 3.25 -1.28
C ARG A 28 0.34 2.78 -1.75
N ARG A 29 1.11 2.13 -0.87
CA ARG A 29 2.43 1.56 -1.21
C ARG A 29 2.33 0.62 -2.40
N ASN A 30 1.37 -0.32 -2.37
CA ASN A 30 1.20 -1.32 -3.42
C ASN A 30 0.81 -0.65 -4.75
N ARG A 31 -0.02 0.41 -4.71
CA ARG A 31 -0.40 1.19 -5.90
C ARG A 31 0.81 1.90 -6.53
N LEU A 32 1.68 2.51 -5.71
CA LEU A 32 2.91 3.14 -6.19
C LEU A 32 3.84 2.12 -6.83
N LEU A 33 4.01 0.95 -6.19
CA LEU A 33 4.87 -0.11 -6.70
C LEU A 33 4.33 -0.72 -8.00
N ALA A 34 3.01 -0.90 -8.12
CA ALA A 34 2.39 -1.39 -9.34
C ALA A 34 2.57 -0.42 -10.51
N ARG A 35 2.45 0.89 -10.27
CA ARG A 35 2.72 1.92 -11.29
C ARG A 35 4.17 1.89 -11.76
N TRP A 36 5.12 1.78 -10.83
CA TRP A 36 6.53 1.58 -11.18
C TRP A 36 6.72 0.33 -12.05
N ALA A 37 6.07 -0.79 -11.73
CA ALA A 37 6.15 -1.99 -12.55
C ALA A 37 5.53 -1.79 -13.94
N CYS A 38 4.42 -1.06 -14.08
CA CYS A 38 3.85 -0.70 -15.38
C CYS A 38 4.84 0.04 -16.27
N GLU A 39 5.64 0.95 -15.70
CA GLU A 39 6.71 1.64 -16.44
C GLU A 39 7.79 0.67 -16.91
N ARG A 40 8.17 -0.30 -16.06
CA ARG A 40 9.16 -1.34 -16.42
C ARG A 40 8.65 -2.26 -17.54
N MET A 41 7.37 -2.62 -17.49
CA MET A 41 6.69 -3.45 -18.49
C MET A 41 6.29 -2.68 -19.76
N ALA A 42 6.55 -1.36 -19.81
CA ALA A 42 6.16 -0.47 -20.90
C ALA A 42 4.66 -0.55 -21.26
N LEU A 43 3.80 -0.66 -20.25
CA LEU A 43 2.35 -0.73 -20.46
C LEU A 43 1.78 0.62 -20.90
N GLY A 44 0.86 0.59 -21.87
CA GLY A 44 0.04 1.74 -22.22
C GLY A 44 -0.95 2.11 -21.10
N PRO A 45 -1.57 3.30 -21.15
CA PRO A 45 -2.38 3.85 -20.05
C PRO A 45 -3.49 2.92 -19.53
N ASP A 46 -4.27 2.33 -20.44
CA ASP A 46 -5.40 1.47 -20.05
C ASP A 46 -4.92 0.17 -19.39
N ALA A 47 -3.90 -0.47 -19.98
CA ALA A 47 -3.28 -1.67 -19.44
C ALA A 47 -2.61 -1.39 -18.08
N ALA A 48 -1.96 -0.24 -17.94
CA ALA A 48 -1.33 0.18 -16.69
C ALA A 48 -2.35 0.43 -15.57
N SER A 49 -3.50 1.04 -15.89
CA SER A 49 -4.59 1.22 -14.92
C SER A 49 -5.15 -0.12 -14.48
N TYR A 50 -5.48 -0.99 -15.44
CA TYR A 50 -6.02 -2.32 -15.17
C TYR A 50 -5.07 -3.17 -14.32
N PHE A 51 -3.78 -3.19 -14.69
CA PHE A 51 -2.75 -3.89 -13.93
C PHE A 51 -2.65 -3.34 -12.51
N THR A 52 -2.59 -2.00 -12.36
CA THR A 52 -2.47 -1.36 -11.04
C THR A 52 -3.62 -1.75 -10.12
N ASP A 53 -4.87 -1.65 -10.59
CA ASP A 53 -6.03 -1.94 -9.75
C ASP A 53 -6.10 -3.43 -9.38
N THR A 54 -5.85 -4.31 -10.36
CA THR A 54 -5.85 -5.77 -10.16
C THR A 54 -4.74 -6.21 -9.20
N PHE A 55 -3.52 -5.69 -9.41
CA PHE A 55 -2.36 -6.03 -8.60
C PHE A 55 -2.55 -5.55 -7.16
N VAL A 56 -3.06 -4.34 -6.95
CA VAL A 56 -3.35 -3.83 -5.59
C VAL A 56 -4.37 -4.74 -4.90
N ALA A 57 -5.50 -5.05 -5.54
CA ALA A 57 -6.55 -5.88 -4.96
C ALA A 57 -6.03 -7.27 -4.53
N GLN A 58 -5.14 -7.88 -5.34
CA GLN A 58 -4.56 -9.19 -5.04
C GLN A 58 -3.47 -9.16 -3.97
N THR A 59 -2.81 -8.02 -3.77
CA THR A 59 -1.59 -7.93 -2.92
C THR A 59 -1.80 -7.23 -1.59
N VAL A 60 -2.90 -6.51 -1.37
CA VAL A 60 -3.21 -5.89 -0.06
C VAL A 60 -3.19 -6.89 1.12
N PRO A 61 -3.72 -8.13 1.00
CA PRO A 61 -3.67 -9.08 2.12
C PRO A 61 -2.31 -9.79 2.26
N LEU A 62 -1.40 -9.62 1.31
CA LEU A 62 -0.11 -10.30 1.32
C LEU A 62 0.89 -9.61 2.25
N ASP A 63 1.81 -10.40 2.79
CA ASP A 63 3.04 -9.87 3.35
C ASP A 63 4.00 -9.38 2.26
N ASP A 64 5.07 -8.72 2.68
CA ASP A 64 6.01 -8.05 1.78
C ASP A 64 6.78 -9.03 0.89
N GLU A 65 7.16 -10.20 1.38
CA GLU A 65 7.93 -11.17 0.60
C GLU A 65 7.03 -11.88 -0.44
N ALA A 66 5.80 -12.23 -0.07
CA ALA A 66 4.82 -12.77 -1.01
C ALA A 66 4.44 -11.75 -2.10
N LEU A 67 4.31 -10.48 -1.74
CA LEU A 67 4.07 -9.40 -2.68
C LEU A 67 5.24 -9.23 -3.66
N LEU A 68 6.49 -9.22 -3.17
CA LEU A 68 7.68 -9.10 -4.03
C LEU A 68 7.83 -10.28 -4.97
N ALA A 69 7.55 -11.50 -4.50
CA ALA A 69 7.53 -12.69 -5.34
C ALA A 69 6.47 -12.58 -6.45
N ARG A 70 5.26 -12.10 -6.11
CA ARG A 70 4.21 -11.86 -7.10
C ARG A 70 4.64 -10.82 -8.14
N LEU A 71 5.22 -9.70 -7.70
CA LEU A 71 5.71 -8.65 -8.59
C LEU A 71 6.78 -9.16 -9.55
N ALA A 72 7.73 -9.96 -9.04
CA ALA A 72 8.76 -10.58 -9.87
C ALA A 72 8.16 -11.50 -10.95
N MET A 73 7.11 -12.26 -10.62
CA MET A 73 6.41 -13.09 -11.59
C MET A 73 5.72 -12.27 -12.68
N GLU A 74 5.05 -11.18 -12.32
CA GLU A 74 4.38 -10.29 -13.29
C GLU A 74 5.41 -9.64 -14.24
N LEU A 75 6.53 -9.13 -13.69
CA LEU A 75 7.61 -8.56 -14.48
C LEU A 75 8.22 -9.59 -15.44
N ALA A 76 8.51 -10.79 -14.96
CA ALA A 76 9.05 -11.87 -15.77
C ALA A 76 8.10 -12.30 -16.88
N ALA A 77 6.78 -12.35 -16.61
CA ALA A 77 5.75 -12.64 -17.61
C ALA A 77 5.69 -11.57 -18.71
N ALA A 78 6.02 -10.32 -18.38
CA ALA A 78 6.17 -9.22 -19.33
C ALA A 78 7.58 -9.16 -19.99
N GLY A 79 8.45 -10.15 -19.76
CA GLY A 79 9.79 -10.21 -20.32
C GLY A 79 10.81 -9.27 -19.66
N THR A 80 10.50 -8.75 -18.47
CA THR A 80 11.38 -7.91 -17.68
C THR A 80 11.92 -8.70 -16.49
N ASP A 81 13.24 -8.84 -16.39
CA ASP A 81 13.88 -9.44 -15.21
C ASP A 81 14.47 -8.34 -14.33
N GLU A 82 14.04 -8.29 -13.08
CA GLU A 82 14.51 -7.35 -12.08
C GLU A 82 15.04 -8.10 -10.86
N PRO A 83 16.28 -7.87 -10.43
CA PRO A 83 16.81 -8.56 -9.27
C PRO A 83 16.01 -8.16 -8.02
N VAL A 84 15.80 -9.14 -7.14
CA VAL A 84 15.03 -8.96 -5.88
C VAL A 84 15.55 -7.78 -5.04
N SER A 85 16.85 -7.46 -5.12
CA SER A 85 17.41 -6.30 -4.43
C SER A 85 16.88 -4.95 -4.95
N VAL A 86 16.58 -4.83 -6.24
CA VAL A 86 15.91 -3.66 -6.83
C VAL A 86 14.46 -3.60 -6.32
N LEU A 87 13.74 -4.72 -6.38
CA LEU A 87 12.34 -4.79 -5.94
C LEU A 87 12.19 -4.36 -4.47
N ARG A 88 13.08 -4.83 -3.59
CA ARG A 88 13.10 -4.43 -2.17
C ARG A 88 13.37 -2.94 -1.98
N ARG A 89 14.37 -2.38 -2.69
CA ARG A 89 14.67 -0.94 -2.60
C ARG A 89 13.49 -0.11 -3.07
N GLU A 90 12.85 -0.53 -4.14
CA GLU A 90 11.70 0.20 -4.68
C GLU A 90 10.50 0.13 -3.74
N MET A 91 10.21 -1.04 -3.16
CA MET A 91 9.17 -1.17 -2.13
C MET A 91 9.44 -0.26 -0.92
N GLN A 92 10.71 -0.15 -0.47
CA GLN A 92 11.10 0.78 0.60
C GLN A 92 10.87 2.24 0.20
N ARG A 93 11.20 2.61 -1.04
CA ARG A 93 10.94 3.95 -1.59
C ARG A 93 9.44 4.26 -1.59
N CYS A 94 8.62 3.35 -2.13
CA CYS A 94 7.16 3.47 -2.17
C CYS A 94 6.56 3.57 -0.76
N ALA A 95 7.07 2.81 0.20
CA ALA A 95 6.61 2.88 1.58
C ALA A 95 6.92 4.23 2.24
N GLY A 96 8.10 4.81 1.94
CA GLY A 96 8.46 6.15 2.38
C GLY A 96 7.52 7.23 1.83
N LEU A 97 7.21 7.15 0.54
CA LEU A 97 6.28 8.06 -0.13
C LEU A 97 4.85 7.95 0.42
N ALA A 98 4.33 6.72 0.57
CA ALA A 98 2.99 6.49 1.11
C ALA A 98 2.81 7.09 2.51
N ARG A 99 3.82 6.95 3.38
CA ARG A 99 3.81 7.53 4.74
C ARG A 99 3.87 9.07 4.72
N ALA A 100 4.65 9.64 3.81
CA ALA A 100 4.75 11.09 3.66
C ALA A 100 3.40 11.71 3.22
N GLU A 101 2.73 11.09 2.24
CA GLU A 101 1.41 11.53 1.77
C GLU A 101 0.31 11.36 2.83
N SER A 102 0.33 10.26 3.59
CA SER A 102 -0.63 10.05 4.70
C SER A 102 -0.51 11.14 5.76
N ARG A 103 0.70 11.60 6.09
CA ARG A 103 0.93 12.67 7.07
C ARG A 103 0.40 14.03 6.58
N VAL A 104 0.50 14.30 5.28
CA VAL A 104 -0.05 15.53 4.68
C VAL A 104 -1.58 15.50 4.69
N GLY A 105 -2.21 14.37 4.36
CA GLY A 105 -3.66 14.21 4.44
C GLY A 105 -4.21 14.40 5.86
N LEU A 106 -3.53 13.83 6.86
CA LEU A 106 -3.92 13.95 8.27
C LEU A 106 -3.80 15.38 8.82
N ALA A 107 -2.80 16.14 8.35
CA ALA A 107 -2.62 17.53 8.73
C ALA A 107 -3.74 18.45 8.19
N LEU A 108 -4.33 18.12 7.04
CA LEU A 108 -5.46 18.86 6.47
C LEU A 108 -6.79 18.51 7.16
N ASP A 109 -6.95 17.27 7.59
CA ASP A 109 -8.18 16.79 8.24
C ASP A 109 -8.32 17.33 9.68
N GLN A 110 -7.20 17.48 10.40
CA GLN A 110 -7.19 18.08 11.75
C GLN A 110 -7.28 19.63 11.75
N GLY A 111 -7.30 20.26 10.57
CA GLY A 111 -7.50 21.70 10.40
C GLY A 111 -8.97 22.12 10.24
N SER A 112 -9.90 21.17 10.21
CA SER A 112 -11.34 21.43 10.06
C SER A 112 -12.11 20.90 11.27
N SER A 113 -12.04 21.63 12.38
CA SER A 113 -13.07 21.55 13.42
C SER A 113 -13.47 22.98 13.78
N PRO A 114 -14.76 23.36 13.61
CA PRO A 114 -15.27 24.63 14.13
C PRO A 114 -15.33 24.64 15.66
#